data_AF-A0A7C0XLB2-F1
#
_entry.id   AF-A0A7C0XLB2-F1
#
_cell.length_a   1.000
_cell.length_b   1.000
_cell.length_c   1.000
_cell.angle_alpha   90.00
_cell.angle_beta   90.00
_cell.angle_gamma   90.00
#
_symmetry.space_group_name_H-M   'P 1'
#
loop_
_entity.id
_entity.type
_entity.pdbx_description
1 polymer ?
#
loop_
_entity_poly.entity_id
_entity_poly.type
_entity_poly.pdbx_seq_one_letter_code
_entity_poly.pdbx_strand_id
1 'polypeptide(L)' 'DAFFPFDDIVLVAAEHGIRYIVQPGGSLRDDQVIATANRKGISMVFTAMRHFLH' A
#
# COMPACT_ATOMS: atom_id res chain seq x y z
N ASP A 1 -0.68 -2.45 9.31
CA ASP A 1 -0.13 -3.44 10.28
C ASP A 1 0.66 -4.52 9.55
N ALA A 2 0.13 -5.05 8.43
CA ALA A 2 0.79 -5.92 7.48
C ALA A 2 0.96 -5.26 6.11
N PHE A 3 1.69 -5.93 5.20
CA PHE A 3 1.91 -5.47 3.83
C PHE A 3 0.69 -5.78 2.93
N PHE A 4 0.64 -5.12 1.77
CA PHE A 4 -0.37 -5.37 0.75
C PHE A 4 0.06 -6.49 -0.21
N PRO A 5 -0.71 -7.59 -0.32
CA PRO A 5 -0.37 -8.68 -1.23
C PRO A 5 -0.67 -8.34 -2.70
N PHE A 6 -1.61 -7.42 -2.95
CA PHE A 6 -2.08 -7.01 -4.27
C PHE A 6 -2.40 -5.50 -4.29
N ASP A 7 -2.60 -4.94 -5.49
CA ASP A 7 -2.85 -3.50 -5.70
C ASP A 7 -4.33 -3.09 -5.63
N ASP A 8 -5.23 -4.06 -5.48
CA ASP A 8 -6.67 -3.88 -5.28
C ASP A 8 -7.00 -2.98 -4.09
N ILE A 9 -6.26 -3.13 -2.99
CA ILE A 9 -6.39 -2.29 -1.79
C ILE A 9 -6.12 -0.82 -2.14
N VAL A 10 -5.14 -0.55 -3.01
CA VAL A 10 -4.80 0.82 -3.44
C VAL A 10 -5.88 1.38 -4.37
N LEU A 11 -6.49 0.55 -5.21
CA LEU A 11 -7.63 0.96 -6.06
C LEU A 11 -8.82 1.39 -5.21
N VAL A 12 -9.20 0.57 -4.23
CA VAL A 12 -10.31 0.89 -3.31
C VAL A 12 -10.00 2.15 -2.49
N ALA A 13 -8.77 2.30 -2.01
CA ALA A 13 -8.35 3.49 -1.29
C ALA A 13 -8.49 4.77 -2.15
N ALA A 14 -8.11 4.69 -3.43
CA ALA A 14 -8.24 5.80 -4.36
C ALA A 14 -9.71 6.19 -4.62
N GLU A 15 -10.61 5.20 -4.74
CA GLU A 15 -12.06 5.45 -4.89
C GLU A 15 -12.67 6.20 -3.70
N HIS A 16 -12.08 6.02 -2.52
CA HIS A 16 -12.49 6.70 -1.29
C HIS A 16 -11.71 8.01 -1.03
N GLY A 17 -10.91 8.47 -1.98
CA GLY A 17 -10.16 9.73 -1.86
C GLY A 17 -8.99 9.70 -0.88
N ILE A 18 -8.48 8.50 -0.53
CA ILE A 18 -7.26 8.37 0.28
C ILE A 18 -6.08 8.92 -0.50
N ARG A 19 -5.28 9.78 0.14
CA ARG A 19 -4.10 10.43 -0.47
C ARG A 19 -2.76 9.88 0.00
N TYR A 20 -2.75 9.21 1.15
CA TYR A 20 -1.53 8.76 1.82
C TYR A 20 -1.71 7.34 2.37
N ILE A 21 -0.74 6.47 2.13
CA ILE A 21 -0.70 5.10 2.65
C ILE A 21 0.63 4.85 3.34
N VAL A 22 0.59 4.26 4.52
CA VAL A 22 1.77 3.79 5.25
C VAL A 22 1.63 2.29 5.48
N GLN A 23 2.60 1.50 5.01
CA GLN A 23 2.60 0.05 5.18
C GLN A 23 4.01 -0.49 5.45
N PRO A 24 4.18 -1.73 5.92
CA PRO A 24 5.51 -2.32 6.13
C PRO A 24 6.31 -2.52 4.84
N GLY A 25 5.64 -2.88 3.73
CA GLY A 25 6.30 -3.42 2.54
C GLY A 25 6.85 -4.84 2.78
N GLY A 26 7.52 -5.40 1.77
CA GLY A 26 8.06 -6.76 1.78
C GLY A 26 7.20 -7.78 1.02
N SER A 27 6.23 -7.32 0.23
CA SER A 27 5.47 -8.17 -0.68
C SER A 27 6.28 -8.49 -1.94
N LEU A 28 6.17 -9.70 -2.47
CA LEU A 28 6.73 -10.04 -3.79
C LEU A 28 6.16 -9.13 -4.90
N ARG A 29 4.98 -8.55 -4.66
CA ARG A 29 4.24 -7.71 -5.62
C ARG A 29 4.25 -6.23 -5.27
N ASP A 30 5.16 -5.78 -4.40
CA ASP A 30 5.23 -4.36 -4.04
C ASP A 30 5.37 -3.44 -5.26
N ASP A 31 6.07 -3.86 -6.32
CA ASP A 31 6.18 -3.09 -7.56
C ASP A 31 4.81 -2.79 -8.20
N GLN A 32 3.87 -3.75 -8.17
CA GLN A 32 2.51 -3.56 -8.68
C GLN A 32 1.73 -2.58 -7.81
N VAL A 33 1.86 -2.71 -6.49
CA VAL A 33 1.23 -1.84 -5.49
C VAL A 33 1.72 -0.40 -5.64
N ILE A 34 3.04 -0.20 -5.76
CA ILE A 34 3.68 1.11 -5.96
C ILE A 34 3.25 1.72 -7.30
N ALA A 35 3.24 0.93 -8.39
CA ALA A 35 2.80 1.41 -9.68
C ALA A 35 1.35 1.92 -9.65
N THR A 36 0.45 1.21 -8.96
CA THR A 36 -0.95 1.64 -8.80
C THR A 36 -1.06 2.88 -7.90
N ALA A 37 -0.29 2.97 -6.81
CA ALA A 37 -0.25 4.17 -5.98
C ALA A 37 0.20 5.41 -6.76
N ASN A 38 1.28 5.29 -7.55
CA ASN A 38 1.79 6.36 -8.41
C ASN A 38 0.75 6.79 -9.46
N ARG A 39 0.10 5.83 -10.13
CA ARG A 39 -0.96 6.14 -11.11
C ARG A 39 -2.15 6.88 -10.50
N LYS A 40 -2.48 6.59 -9.24
CA LYS A 40 -3.60 7.20 -8.51
C LYS A 40 -3.21 8.48 -7.76
N GLY A 41 -1.94 8.90 -7.83
CA GLY A 41 -1.45 10.07 -7.10
C GLY A 41 -1.43 9.89 -5.58
N ILE A 42 -1.33 8.65 -5.11
CA ILE A 42 -1.27 8.31 -3.69
C ILE A 42 0.18 8.25 -3.26
N SER A 43 0.53 9.04 -2.25
CA SER A 43 1.85 8.96 -1.62
C SER A 43 1.93 7.72 -0.73
N MET A 44 2.93 6.87 -0.95
CA MET A 44 3.11 5.62 -0.22
C MET A 44 4.46 5.58 0.49
N VAL A 45 4.47 5.19 1.76
CA VAL A 45 5.67 5.09 2.59
C VAL A 45 5.79 3.68 3.17
N PHE A 46 7.00 3.12 3.10
CA PHE A 46 7.33 1.82 3.69
C PHE A 46 8.02 1.97 5.04
N THR A 47 7.51 1.30 6.06
CA THR A 47 8.10 1.33 7.42
C THR A 47 9.14 0.23 7.63
N ALA A 48 9.18 -0.80 6.79
CA ALA A 48 9.96 -2.02 6.98
C ALA A 48 9.71 -2.73 8.33
N MET A 49 8.61 -2.42 9.01
CA MET A 49 8.27 -2.96 10.33
C MET A 49 6.80 -3.39 10.37
N ARG A 50 6.57 -4.67 10.67
CA ARG A 50 5.23 -5.25 10.82
C ARG A 50 4.82 -5.20 12.30
N HIS A 51 3.61 -4.69 12.56
CA HIS A 51 3.01 -4.65 13.90
C HIS A 51 1.78 -5.56 13.94
N PHE A 52 2.01 -6.87 14.02
CA PHE A 52 0.92 -7.84 14.08
C PHE A 52 0.51 -8.12 15.54
N LEU A 53 -0.79 -8.11 15.79
CA LEU A 53 -1.41 -8.48 17.07
C LEU A 53 -2.59 -9.41 16.75
N HIS A 54 -2.72 -10.50 17.50
CA HIS A 54 -3.81 -11.47 17.34
C HIS A 54 -5.11 -10.96 17.96
#